data_AF-A0A7K1T8B1-F1
#
_entry.id   AF-A0A7K1T8B1-F1
#
_cell.length_a   1.000
_cell.length_b   1.000
_cell.length_c   1.000
_cell.angle_alpha   90.00
_cell.angle_beta   90.00
_cell.angle_gamma   90.00
#
_symmetry.space_group_name_H-M   'P 1'
#
loop_
_entity.id
_entity.type
_entity.pdbx_description
1 polymer ?
#
loop_
_entity_poly.entity_id
_entity_poly.type
_entity_poly.pdbx_seq_one_letter_code
_entity_poly.pdbx_strand_id
1 'polypeptide(L)'
;MNSKIIKAFIGLIAAFILVIAVFGILPQLGMKGPFENFQNPLAGLFEGGKNAAANAALDVSGLKSKAESALRGNTDRIAEATGMSSSQVDAAIDALDIQSWEVTSLPEGAEKTGSANISYSGTDATITTYDDPSVVTVTAMGQDITLAVPDSAQSYLPFLSYLG
;
A
#
# COMPACT_ATOMS: atom_id res chain seq x y z
N MET A 1 7.85 17.60 12.65
CA MET A 1 7.41 16.19 12.58
C MET A 1 8.59 15.29 12.93
N ASN A 2 8.44 14.29 13.80
CA ASN A 2 9.54 13.47 14.32
C ASN A 2 10.02 12.49 13.22
N SER A 3 11.32 12.44 12.93
CA SER A 3 11.89 11.60 11.85
C SER A 3 11.61 10.11 12.03
N LYS A 4 11.43 9.64 13.27
CA LYS A 4 11.02 8.26 13.57
C LYS A 4 9.59 7.97 13.11
N ILE A 5 8.68 8.92 13.37
CA ILE A 5 7.27 8.82 12.96
C ILE A 5 7.17 8.82 11.44
N ILE A 6 7.94 9.68 10.76
CA ILE A 6 8.00 9.73 9.29
C ILE A 6 8.42 8.35 8.75
N LYS A 7 9.54 7.79 9.23
CA LYS A 7 10.02 6.47 8.78
C LYS A 7 9.02 5.34 9.02
N ALA A 8 8.37 5.33 10.18
CA ALA A 8 7.34 4.35 10.48
C ALA A 8 6.15 4.45 9.53
N PHE A 9 5.66 5.67 9.31
CA PHE A 9 4.51 5.93 8.46
C PHE A 9 4.79 5.53 7.00
N ILE A 10 5.99 5.85 6.50
CA ILE A 10 6.44 5.44 5.17
C ILE A 10 6.52 3.92 5.06
N GLY A 11 7.06 3.24 6.07
CA GLY A 11 7.10 1.78 6.13
C GLY A 11 5.70 1.15 6.14
N LEU A 12 4.75 1.79 6.83
CA LEU A 12 3.35 1.37 6.87
C LEU A 12 2.64 1.58 5.53
N ILE A 13 2.82 2.75 4.89
CA ILE A 13 2.30 3.02 3.54
C ILE A 13 2.85 1.97 2.58
N ALA A 14 4.16 1.74 2.59
CA ALA A 14 4.81 0.74 1.75
C ALA A 14 4.27 -0.68 2.00
N ALA A 15 4.08 -1.07 3.26
CA ALA A 15 3.49 -2.35 3.61
C ALA A 15 2.04 -2.48 3.12
N PHE A 16 1.23 -1.43 3.27
CA PHE A 16 -0.15 -1.41 2.79
C PHE A 16 -0.21 -1.51 1.26
N ILE A 17 0.58 -0.70 0.56
CA ILE A 17 0.68 -0.70 -0.90
C ILE A 17 1.13 -2.07 -1.41
N LEU A 18 2.09 -2.71 -0.73
CA LEU A 18 2.47 -4.08 -1.05
C LEU A 18 1.32 -5.06 -0.87
N VAL A 19 0.52 -4.95 0.19
CA VAL A 19 -0.66 -5.81 0.36
C VAL A 19 -1.61 -5.64 -0.82
N ILE A 20 -1.85 -4.42 -1.30
CA ILE A 20 -2.71 -4.21 -2.48
C ILE A 20 -2.08 -4.77 -3.76
N ALA A 21 -0.78 -4.57 -4.01
CA ALA A 21 -0.14 -5.05 -5.24
C ALA A 21 0.04 -6.57 -5.25
N VAL A 22 0.55 -7.14 -4.16
CA VAL A 22 0.76 -8.58 -3.98
C VAL A 22 -0.59 -9.29 -4.04
N PHE A 23 -1.57 -8.89 -3.24
CA PHE A 23 -2.86 -9.62 -3.21
C PHE A 23 -3.85 -9.19 -4.28
N GLY A 24 -3.62 -8.07 -4.98
CA GLY A 24 -4.45 -7.61 -6.08
C GLY A 24 -4.05 -8.17 -7.43
N ILE A 25 -2.73 -8.31 -7.68
CA ILE A 25 -2.19 -8.79 -8.96
C ILE A 25 -1.86 -10.29 -8.92
N LEU A 26 -1.34 -10.83 -7.80
CA LEU A 26 -0.82 -12.20 -7.81
C LEU A 26 -1.93 -13.26 -7.76
N PRO A 27 -1.86 -14.32 -8.59
CA PRO A 27 -2.52 -15.57 -8.25
C PRO A 27 -1.89 -16.11 -6.97
N GLN A 28 -2.71 -16.54 -6.00
CA GLN A 28 -2.30 -16.93 -4.66
C GLN A 28 -1.06 -17.82 -4.63
N LEU A 29 0.12 -17.23 -4.48
CA LEU A 29 1.30 -17.97 -4.10
C LEU A 29 1.14 -18.29 -2.63
N GLY A 30 1.34 -19.55 -2.23
CA GLY A 30 1.11 -20.10 -0.89
C GLY A 30 1.91 -19.40 0.21
N MET A 31 1.57 -18.14 0.47
CA MET A 31 2.19 -17.26 1.45
C MET A 31 1.66 -17.64 2.82
N LYS A 32 2.60 -17.96 3.70
CA LYS A 32 2.34 -18.16 5.13
C LYS A 32 2.14 -16.78 5.78
N GLY A 33 1.10 -16.60 6.60
CA GLY A 33 0.81 -15.34 7.28
C GLY A 33 -0.67 -14.98 7.37
N PRO A 34 -1.03 -13.72 7.69
CA PRO A 34 -2.43 -13.30 7.88
C PRO A 34 -3.33 -13.40 6.62
N PHE A 35 -2.71 -13.71 5.48
CA PHE A 35 -3.38 -13.90 4.19
C PHE A 35 -3.27 -15.35 3.68
N GLU A 36 -2.87 -16.29 4.52
CA GLU A 36 -2.86 -17.71 4.20
C GLU A 36 -4.27 -18.14 3.75
N ASN A 37 -4.38 -18.70 2.54
CA ASN A 37 -5.63 -19.05 1.83
C ASN A 37 -6.49 -17.87 1.30
N PHE A 38 -6.00 -16.62 1.30
CA PHE A 38 -6.78 -15.49 0.77
C PHE A 38 -6.93 -15.53 -0.75
N GLN A 39 -8.09 -15.93 -1.27
CA GLN A 39 -8.37 -16.00 -2.71
C GLN A 39 -8.36 -14.60 -3.30
N ASN A 40 -7.42 -14.32 -4.22
CA ASN A 40 -7.31 -13.01 -4.86
C ASN A 40 -8.58 -12.73 -5.69
N PRO A 41 -9.47 -11.85 -5.21
CA PRO A 41 -10.71 -11.51 -5.91
C PRO A 41 -10.50 -10.39 -6.93
N LEU A 42 -9.29 -9.83 -7.01
CA LEU A 42 -8.90 -8.75 -7.90
C LEU A 42 -8.10 -9.25 -9.11
N ALA A 43 -7.81 -10.55 -9.17
CA ALA A 43 -7.11 -11.17 -10.29
C ALA A 43 -7.83 -10.86 -11.61
N GLY A 44 -7.10 -10.26 -12.56
CA GLY A 44 -7.64 -9.88 -13.86
C GLY A 44 -8.48 -8.59 -13.88
N LEU A 45 -8.81 -8.00 -12.73
CA LEU A 45 -9.58 -6.74 -12.69
C LEU A 45 -8.74 -5.52 -12.99
N PHE A 46 -7.47 -5.57 -12.60
CA PHE A 46 -6.49 -4.52 -12.88
C PHE A 46 -6.02 -4.51 -14.35
N GLU A 47 -6.25 -5.60 -15.10
CA GLU A 47 -5.84 -5.74 -16.50
C GLU A 47 -6.73 -4.95 -17.48
N GLY A 48 -7.91 -4.51 -17.03
CA GLY A 48 -8.98 -3.98 -17.90
C GLY A 48 -9.28 -2.49 -17.78
N GLY A 49 -8.52 -1.72 -16.99
CA GLY A 49 -8.71 -0.25 -16.86
C GLY A 49 -10.06 0.18 -16.27
N LYS A 50 -10.80 -0.72 -15.61
CA LYS A 50 -12.10 -0.43 -15.00
C LYS A 50 -11.93 -0.13 -13.52
N ASN A 51 -11.49 1.08 -13.18
CA ASN A 51 -11.31 1.53 -11.79
C ASN A 51 -12.55 1.22 -10.93
N ALA A 52 -13.76 1.43 -11.45
CA ALA A 52 -15.00 1.10 -10.76
C ALA A 52 -15.15 -0.40 -10.42
N ALA A 53 -14.77 -1.30 -11.33
CA ALA A 53 -14.83 -2.73 -11.08
C ALA A 53 -13.72 -3.18 -10.11
N ALA A 54 -12.53 -2.62 -10.25
CA ALA A 54 -11.41 -2.88 -9.35
C ALA A 54 -11.71 -2.39 -7.92
N ASN A 55 -12.30 -1.19 -7.77
CA ASN A 55 -12.75 -0.64 -6.48
C ASN A 55 -13.88 -1.47 -5.88
N ALA A 56 -14.92 -1.80 -6.66
CA ALA A 56 -16.00 -2.65 -6.17
C ALA A 56 -15.48 -4.00 -5.67
N ALA A 57 -14.53 -4.59 -6.39
CA ALA A 57 -13.91 -5.83 -5.95
C ALA A 57 -12.99 -5.64 -4.74
N LEU A 58 -12.22 -4.54 -4.67
CA LEU A 58 -11.37 -4.19 -3.54
C LEU A 58 -12.20 -4.03 -2.26
N ASP A 59 -13.37 -3.40 -2.36
CA ASP A 59 -14.26 -3.17 -1.22
C ASP A 59 -14.91 -4.47 -0.73
N VAL A 60 -15.35 -5.36 -1.63
CA VAL A 60 -15.96 -6.65 -1.24
C VAL A 60 -14.94 -7.73 -0.90
N SER A 61 -13.68 -7.56 -1.32
CA SER A 61 -12.60 -8.53 -1.10
C SER A 61 -12.26 -8.75 0.37
N GLY A 62 -12.54 -7.75 1.21
CA GLY A 62 -12.03 -7.68 2.58
C GLY A 62 -10.52 -7.46 2.66
N LEU A 63 -9.83 -7.15 1.55
CA LEU A 63 -8.39 -6.94 1.50
C LEU A 63 -7.99 -5.73 2.36
N LYS A 64 -8.72 -4.62 2.24
CA LYS A 64 -8.54 -3.41 3.07
C LYS A 64 -8.62 -3.75 4.57
N SER A 65 -9.68 -4.45 4.99
CA SER A 65 -9.87 -4.86 6.40
C SER A 65 -8.81 -5.85 6.89
N LYS A 66 -8.36 -6.77 6.03
CA LYS A 66 -7.27 -7.71 6.37
C LYS A 66 -5.93 -7.01 6.48
N ALA A 67 -5.64 -6.05 5.60
CA ALA A 67 -4.45 -5.21 5.66
C ALA A 67 -4.42 -4.44 6.99
N GLU A 68 -5.53 -3.78 7.33
CA GLU A 68 -5.67 -3.07 8.59
C GLU A 68 -5.49 -4.00 9.81
N SER A 69 -6.15 -5.16 9.79
CA SER A 69 -6.02 -6.17 10.86
C SER A 69 -4.59 -6.67 11.00
N ALA A 70 -3.88 -6.88 9.89
CA ALA A 70 -2.49 -7.30 9.90
C ALA A 70 -1.56 -6.21 10.46
N LEU A 71 -1.78 -4.94 10.10
CA LEU A 71 -1.01 -3.82 10.65
C LEU A 71 -1.24 -3.67 12.15
N ARG A 72 -2.50 -3.68 12.60
CA ARG A 72 -2.85 -3.59 14.03
C ARG A 72 -2.38 -4.81 14.83
N GLY A 73 -2.45 -6.00 14.24
CA GLY A 73 -1.92 -7.21 14.85
C GLY A 73 -0.39 -7.23 15.01
N ASN A 74 0.32 -6.34 14.31
CA ASN A 74 1.77 -6.18 14.40
C ASN A 74 2.19 -4.87 15.07
N THR A 75 1.26 -4.12 15.70
CA THR A 75 1.54 -2.81 16.31
C THR A 75 2.78 -2.84 17.21
N ASP A 76 2.92 -3.85 18.08
CA ASP A 76 4.07 -3.94 19.00
C ASP A 76 5.41 -4.15 18.27
N ARG A 77 5.41 -4.96 17.20
CA ARG A 77 6.60 -5.19 16.38
C ARG A 77 6.99 -3.95 15.58
N ILE A 78 6.00 -3.22 15.08
CA ILE A 78 6.20 -1.96 14.38
C ILE A 78 6.73 -0.91 15.36
N ALA A 79 6.17 -0.83 16.57
CA ALA A 79 6.61 0.06 17.63
C ALA A 79 8.08 -0.21 18.00
N GLU A 80 8.46 -1.48 18.17
CA GLU A 80 9.84 -1.90 18.43
C GLU A 80 10.79 -1.52 17.29
N ALA A 81 10.42 -1.82 16.04
CA ALA A 81 11.26 -1.53 14.87
C ALA A 81 11.46 -0.03 14.62
N THR A 82 10.48 0.79 15.01
CA THR A 82 10.47 2.24 14.75
C THR A 82 10.91 3.08 15.95
N GLY A 83 10.92 2.48 17.14
CA GLY A 83 11.12 3.16 18.41
C GLY A 83 9.97 4.10 18.78
N MET A 84 8.76 3.85 18.26
CA MET A 84 7.51 4.55 18.60
C MET A 84 6.78 3.82 19.73
N SER A 85 5.85 4.50 20.40
CA SER A 85 4.89 3.79 21.26
C SER A 85 3.80 3.12 20.43
N SER A 86 3.19 2.05 20.95
CA SER A 86 2.06 1.38 20.29
C SER A 86 0.93 2.35 19.93
N SER A 87 0.63 3.32 20.82
CA SER A 87 -0.36 4.37 20.54
C SER A 87 -0.02 5.29 19.37
N GLN A 88 1.27 5.57 19.14
CA GLN A 88 1.71 6.35 17.99
C GLN A 88 1.64 5.52 16.71
N VAL A 89 1.87 4.22 16.80
CA VAL A 89 1.70 3.30 15.67
C VAL A 89 0.22 3.15 15.32
N ASP A 90 -0.67 3.02 16.30
CA ASP A 90 -2.12 2.96 16.06
C ASP A 90 -2.62 4.24 15.42
N ALA A 91 -2.22 5.41 15.93
CA ALA A 91 -2.54 6.69 15.30
C ALA A 91 -1.95 6.81 13.89
N ALA A 92 -0.80 6.19 13.63
CA ALA A 92 -0.23 6.13 12.30
C ALA A 92 -1.07 5.26 11.35
N ILE A 93 -1.49 4.08 11.81
CA ILE A 93 -2.39 3.19 11.06
C ILE A 93 -3.72 3.89 10.77
N ASP A 94 -4.29 4.60 11.74
CA ASP A 94 -5.54 5.37 11.56
C ASP A 94 -5.37 6.45 10.47
N ALA A 95 -4.24 7.17 10.51
CA ALA A 95 -3.96 8.23 9.54
C ALA A 95 -3.57 7.69 8.14
N LEU A 96 -3.25 6.40 7.98
CA LEU A 96 -3.17 5.80 6.63
C LEU A 96 -4.53 5.83 5.93
N ASP A 97 -5.61 5.84 6.70
CA ASP A 97 -7.00 5.82 6.22
C ASP A 97 -7.23 4.72 5.17
N ILE A 98 -6.89 3.49 5.55
CA ILE A 98 -6.84 2.30 4.67
C ILE A 98 -8.13 2.10 3.87
N GLN A 99 -9.28 2.46 4.43
CA GLN A 99 -10.57 2.26 3.78
C GLN A 99 -10.80 3.24 2.61
N SER A 100 -10.18 4.43 2.66
CA SER A 100 -10.31 5.48 1.65
C SER A 100 -9.38 5.33 0.45
N TRP A 101 -8.48 4.34 0.45
CA TRP A 101 -7.64 4.05 -0.71
C TRP A 101 -8.47 3.43 -1.83
N GLU A 102 -8.27 3.91 -3.05
CA GLU A 102 -9.00 3.44 -4.22
C GLU A 102 -8.06 3.27 -5.42
N VAL A 103 -8.43 2.39 -6.32
CA VAL A 103 -7.84 2.25 -7.64
C VAL A 103 -8.26 3.44 -8.48
N THR A 104 -7.29 4.08 -9.11
CA THR A 104 -7.52 5.21 -10.02
C THR A 104 -6.64 5.08 -11.25
N SER A 105 -6.81 6.00 -12.19
CA SER A 105 -5.93 6.15 -13.34
C SER A 105 -4.89 7.21 -13.04
N LEU A 106 -3.67 7.00 -13.52
CA LEU A 106 -2.64 8.02 -13.44
C LEU A 106 -3.11 9.26 -14.23
N PRO A 107 -3.12 10.47 -13.61
CA PRO A 107 -3.48 11.69 -14.31
C PRO A 107 -2.57 11.94 -15.50
N GLU A 108 -3.12 12.48 -16.59
CA GLU A 108 -2.32 12.89 -17.74
C GLU A 108 -1.33 13.98 -17.32
N GLY A 109 -0.05 13.78 -17.63
CA GLY A 109 1.01 14.73 -17.29
C GLY A 109 1.61 14.57 -15.90
N ALA A 110 1.21 13.55 -15.12
CA ALA A 110 1.86 13.26 -13.84
C ALA A 110 3.36 12.98 -14.03
N GLU A 111 4.20 13.73 -13.32
CA GLU A 111 5.66 13.62 -13.41
C GLU A 111 6.21 12.80 -12.25
N LYS A 112 7.03 11.78 -12.56
CA LYS A 112 7.67 10.96 -11.54
C LYS A 112 8.61 11.80 -10.67
N THR A 113 8.40 11.78 -9.36
CA THR A 113 9.27 12.43 -8.36
C THR A 113 10.22 11.47 -7.67
N GLY A 114 9.88 10.18 -7.60
CA GLY A 114 10.68 9.19 -6.90
C GLY A 114 10.23 7.76 -7.16
N SER A 115 11.05 6.81 -6.71
CA SER A 115 10.65 5.40 -6.68
C SER A 115 11.35 4.65 -5.56
N ALA A 116 10.67 3.65 -5.02
CA ALA A 116 11.20 2.72 -4.03
C ALA A 116 10.98 1.28 -4.52
N ASN A 117 12.03 0.47 -4.49
CA ASN A 117 11.92 -0.96 -4.79
C ASN A 117 11.73 -1.71 -3.48
N ILE A 118 10.76 -2.62 -3.46
CA ILE A 118 10.43 -3.40 -2.29
C ILE A 118 10.23 -4.84 -2.71
N SER A 119 10.82 -5.76 -1.97
CA SER A 119 10.65 -7.20 -2.18
C SER A 119 9.92 -7.80 -0.98
N TYR A 120 8.80 -8.47 -1.22
CA TYR A 120 8.06 -9.19 -0.18
C TYR A 120 7.75 -10.61 -0.64
N SER A 121 8.12 -11.58 0.19
CA SER A 121 7.90 -13.01 -0.09
C SER A 121 8.42 -13.47 -1.47
N GLY A 122 9.52 -12.88 -1.93
CA GLY A 122 10.13 -13.18 -3.24
C GLY A 122 9.45 -12.51 -4.44
N THR A 123 8.49 -11.62 -4.20
CA THR A 123 7.89 -10.78 -5.24
C THR A 123 8.44 -9.37 -5.14
N ASP A 124 8.97 -8.88 -6.25
CA ASP A 124 9.45 -7.50 -6.37
C ASP A 124 8.33 -6.58 -6.83
N ALA A 125 8.21 -5.45 -6.15
CA ALA A 125 7.33 -4.36 -6.51
C ALA A 125 8.10 -3.04 -6.49
N THR A 126 7.77 -2.15 -7.41
CA THR A 126 8.30 -0.79 -7.45
C THR A 126 7.16 0.18 -7.16
N ILE A 127 7.30 0.95 -6.09
CA ILE A 127 6.41 2.09 -5.81
C ILE A 127 6.98 3.30 -6.53
N THR A 128 6.16 3.99 -7.31
CA THR A 128 6.46 5.23 -8.01
C THR A 128 5.60 6.35 -7.47
N THR A 129 6.24 7.44 -7.07
CA THR A 129 5.57 8.67 -6.60
C THR A 129 5.64 9.73 -7.67
N TYR A 130 4.66 10.64 -7.65
CA TYR A 130 4.52 11.70 -8.63
C TYR A 130 4.61 13.09 -7.98
N ASP A 131 4.57 14.13 -8.79
CA ASP A 131 4.47 15.53 -8.39
C ASP A 131 3.10 15.85 -7.79
N ASP A 132 2.06 15.17 -8.27
CA ASP A 132 0.77 15.06 -7.61
C ASP A 132 0.80 14.00 -6.50
N PRO A 133 0.73 14.39 -5.21
CA PRO A 133 0.77 13.45 -4.10
C PRO A 133 -0.57 12.73 -3.90
N SER A 134 -1.62 13.05 -4.64
CA SER A 134 -2.91 12.35 -4.57
C SER A 134 -2.88 10.96 -5.23
N VAL A 135 -1.79 10.61 -5.92
CA VAL A 135 -1.63 9.32 -6.59
C VAL A 135 -0.29 8.67 -6.34
N VAL A 136 -0.30 7.34 -6.33
CA VAL A 136 0.91 6.52 -6.31
C VAL A 136 0.71 5.34 -7.24
N THR A 137 1.75 4.92 -7.96
CA THR A 137 1.70 3.75 -8.83
C THR A 137 2.57 2.64 -8.28
N VAL A 138 2.06 1.42 -8.31
CA VAL A 138 2.79 0.22 -7.95
C VAL A 138 2.95 -0.63 -9.19
N THR A 139 4.19 -0.91 -9.55
CA THR A 139 4.54 -1.85 -10.60
C THR A 139 4.93 -3.17 -9.98
N ALA A 140 4.21 -4.24 -10.26
CA ALA A 140 4.58 -5.59 -9.85
C ALA A 140 4.27 -6.57 -11.00
N MET A 141 5.19 -7.51 -11.27
CA MET A 141 5.08 -8.48 -12.39
C MET A 141 4.80 -7.84 -13.77
N GLY A 142 5.26 -6.60 -13.99
CA GLY A 142 4.99 -5.87 -15.23
C GLY A 142 3.58 -5.30 -15.35
N GLN A 143 2.79 -5.29 -14.28
CA GLN A 143 1.50 -4.62 -14.19
C GLN A 143 1.59 -3.40 -13.29
N ASP A 144 0.95 -2.32 -13.73
CA ASP A 144 0.87 -1.06 -13.00
C ASP A 144 -0.52 -0.89 -12.40
N ILE A 145 -0.56 -0.64 -11.09
CA ILE A 145 -1.76 -0.23 -10.38
C ILE A 145 -1.53 1.17 -9.84
N THR A 146 -2.38 2.11 -10.24
CA THR A 146 -2.39 3.44 -9.64
C THR A 146 -3.46 3.50 -8.55
N LEU A 147 -3.08 4.01 -7.39
CA LEU A 147 -3.95 4.18 -6.24
C LEU A 147 -4.12 5.67 -5.94
N ALA A 148 -5.34 6.07 -5.66
CA ALA A 148 -5.67 7.33 -5.03
C ALA A 148 -5.26 7.29 -3.56
N VAL A 149 -4.50 8.29 -3.14
CA VAL A 149 -3.93 8.39 -1.80
C VAL A 149 -4.79 9.32 -0.95
N PRO A 150 -5.29 8.86 0.22
CA PRO A 150 -6.03 9.71 1.14
C PRO A 150 -5.20 10.92 1.59
N ASP A 151 -5.85 12.08 1.75
CA ASP A 151 -5.19 13.35 2.11
C ASP A 151 -4.26 13.22 3.34
N SER A 152 -4.64 12.40 4.31
CA SER A 152 -3.86 12.13 5.51
C SER A 152 -2.52 11.43 5.25
N ALA A 153 -2.42 10.66 4.16
CA ALA A 153 -1.23 9.90 3.76
C ALA A 153 -0.35 10.63 2.72
N GLN A 154 -0.91 11.58 1.97
CA GLN A 154 -0.22 12.29 0.88
C GLN A 154 1.08 12.97 1.32
N SER A 155 1.07 13.59 2.52
CA SER A 155 2.25 14.28 3.05
C SER A 155 3.45 13.37 3.32
N TYR A 156 3.26 12.05 3.35
CA TYR A 156 4.30 11.06 3.60
C TYR A 156 4.87 10.44 2.31
N LEU A 157 4.18 10.56 1.16
CA LEU A 157 4.62 9.96 -0.09
C LEU A 157 5.99 10.41 -0.57
N PRO A 158 6.37 11.71 -0.52
CA PRO A 158 7.69 12.14 -1.01
C PRO A 158 8.84 11.43 -0.30
N PHE A 159 8.59 10.95 0.92
CA PHE A 159 9.58 10.26 1.71
C PHE A 159 9.68 8.75 1.42
N LEU A 160 8.77 8.16 0.63
CA LEU A 160 8.90 6.76 0.17
C LEU A 160 10.18 6.54 -0.60
N SER A 161 10.67 7.56 -1.32
CA SER A 161 11.96 7.54 -2.01
C SER A 161 13.16 7.22 -1.10
N TYR A 162 13.05 7.44 0.21
CA TYR A 162 14.09 7.10 1.19
C TYR A 162 14.08 5.63 1.64
N LEU A 163 13.15 4.80 1.13
CA LEU A 163 13.16 3.35 1.36
C LEU A 163 14.13 2.59 0.43
N GLY A 164 14.67 3.27 -0.59
CA GLY A 164 15.64 2.72 -1.54
C GLY A 164 17.07 2.67 -1.01
#